data_AF-A0A9D2DT35-F1
#
_entry.id   AF-A0A9D2DT35-F1
#
_cell.length_a   1.000
_cell.length_b   1.000
_cell.length_c   1.000
_cell.angle_alpha   90.00
_cell.angle_beta   90.00
_cell.angle_gamma   90.00
#
_symmetry.space_group_name_H-M   'P 1'
#
loop_
_entity.id
_entity.type
_entity.pdbx_description
1 polymer ?
#
loop_
_entity_poly.entity_id
_entity_poly.type
_entity_poly.pdbx_seq_one_letter_code
_entity_poly.pdbx_strand_id
1 'polypeptide(L)'
;IMITALCLLIGALSYSKLPTEIPVQWSKGAATSLVNKNWIFICPVICILIRYLLKPFIYVKLQMNNYYGEIITEYLINYMCFIVLSVEIFSILFTFGVVKSVVVLLFVNTAVFIGLLVVGLVKMDLRGKEMLI
;
A
#
# COMPACT_ATOMS: atom_id res chain seq x y z
N ILE A 1 -4.00 -10.53 3.07
CA ILE A 1 -2.89 -11.49 2.91
C ILE A 1 -2.41 -11.51 1.45
N MET A 2 -3.33 -11.50 0.48
CA MET A 2 -3.01 -11.43 -0.95
C MET A 2 -2.01 -10.31 -1.35
N ILE A 3 -2.22 -9.06 -0.91
CA ILE A 3 -1.29 -7.93 -1.23
C ILE A 3 0.11 -8.15 -0.62
N THR A 4 0.18 -8.70 0.59
CA THR A 4 1.46 -9.01 1.25
C THR A 4 2.22 -10.09 0.51
N ALA A 5 1.52 -11.13 0.03
CA ALA A 5 2.13 -12.17 -0.80
C ALA A 5 2.63 -11.61 -2.14
N LEU A 6 1.88 -10.69 -2.75
CA LEU A 6 2.29 -10.01 -3.97
C LEU A 6 3.55 -9.17 -3.75
N CYS A 7 3.63 -8.44 -2.64
CA CYS A 7 4.81 -7.68 -2.21
C CYS A 7 6.04 -8.62 -2.07
N LEU A 8 5.90 -9.75 -1.37
CA LEU A 8 6.96 -10.76 -1.27
C LEU A 8 7.37 -11.33 -2.64
N LEU A 9 6.42 -11.64 -3.51
CA LEU A 9 6.68 -12.20 -4.84
C LEU A 9 7.43 -11.19 -5.72
N ILE A 10 7.00 -9.93 -5.76
CA ILE A 10 7.66 -8.88 -6.53
C ILE A 10 9.06 -8.63 -6.01
N GLY A 11 9.23 -8.53 -4.69
CA GLY A 11 10.55 -8.42 -4.05
C GLY A 11 11.46 -9.59 -4.42
N ALA A 12 10.99 -10.82 -4.30
CA ALA A 12 11.78 -12.03 -4.59
C ALA A 12 12.17 -12.13 -6.09
N LEU A 13 11.23 -11.86 -7.00
CA LEU A 13 11.51 -11.89 -8.45
C LEU A 13 12.51 -10.80 -8.84
N SER A 14 12.34 -9.60 -8.29
CA SER A 14 13.17 -8.44 -8.63
C SER A 14 14.55 -8.50 -7.96
N TYR A 15 14.68 -9.19 -6.82
CA TYR A 15 15.93 -9.28 -6.03
C TYR A 15 17.14 -9.77 -6.85
N SER A 16 16.91 -10.66 -7.81
CA SER A 16 17.95 -11.18 -8.70
C SER A 16 18.48 -10.15 -9.71
N LYS A 17 17.66 -9.16 -10.07
CA LYS A 17 17.95 -8.13 -11.08
C LYS A 17 18.27 -6.76 -10.46
N LEU A 18 18.06 -6.60 -9.15
CA LEU A 18 18.35 -5.37 -8.44
C LEU A 18 19.86 -5.18 -8.24
N PRO A 19 20.38 -3.95 -8.44
CA PRO A 19 21.74 -3.59 -8.08
C PRO A 19 21.96 -3.72 -6.57
N THR A 20 23.22 -3.71 -6.13
CA THR A 20 23.60 -3.89 -4.72
C THR A 20 22.99 -2.83 -3.80
N GLU A 21 22.70 -1.65 -4.33
CA GLU A 21 22.10 -0.53 -3.62
C GLU A 21 20.82 -0.05 -4.32
N ILE A 22 19.75 0.15 -3.53
CA ILE A 22 18.45 0.63 -3.97
C ILE A 22 18.15 1.99 -3.32
N PRO A 23 17.46 2.89 -4.01
CA PRO A 23 17.07 4.18 -3.47
C PRO A 23 15.87 4.01 -2.52
N VAL A 24 15.95 4.65 -1.35
CA VAL A 24 14.83 4.72 -0.38
C VAL A 24 14.32 6.13 -0.16
N GLN A 25 15.10 7.12 -0.55
CA GLN A 25 14.69 8.52 -0.54
C GLN A 25 14.90 9.11 -1.92
N TRP A 26 13.88 9.83 -2.40
CA TRP A 26 13.84 10.44 -3.72
C TRP A 26 13.61 11.94 -3.56
N SER A 27 14.45 12.76 -4.18
CA SER A 27 14.28 14.21 -4.23
C SER A 27 14.60 14.72 -5.63
N LYS A 28 13.69 15.51 -6.22
CA LYS A 28 13.84 16.12 -7.55
C LYS A 28 14.31 15.16 -8.66
N GLY A 29 13.94 13.89 -8.56
CA GLY A 29 14.30 12.83 -9.52
C GLY A 29 15.68 12.21 -9.34
N ALA A 30 16.35 12.47 -8.21
CA ALA A 30 17.57 11.78 -7.80
C ALA A 30 17.34 10.97 -6.50
N ALA A 31 18.08 9.88 -6.36
CA ALA A 31 18.19 9.14 -5.11
C ALA A 31 19.04 9.95 -4.12
N THR A 32 18.48 10.34 -2.98
CA THR A 32 19.23 11.06 -1.93
C THR A 32 19.83 10.12 -0.90
N SER A 33 19.31 8.89 -0.80
CA SER A 33 19.84 7.86 0.08
C SER A 33 19.70 6.49 -0.60
N LEU A 34 20.82 5.77 -0.60
CA LEU A 34 20.97 4.43 -1.15
C LEU A 34 21.16 3.45 0.01
N VAL A 35 20.48 2.33 -0.06
CA VAL A 35 20.57 1.26 0.95
C VAL A 35 20.75 -0.09 0.29
N ASN A 36 21.23 -1.08 1.03
CA ASN A 36 21.42 -2.42 0.50
C ASN A 36 20.12 -2.99 -0.09
N LYS A 37 20.20 -3.71 -1.22
CA LYS A 37 19.06 -4.35 -1.89
C LYS A 37 18.17 -5.23 -1.01
N ASN A 38 18.69 -5.75 0.12
CA ASN A 38 17.91 -6.49 1.11
C ASN A 38 16.75 -5.66 1.70
N TRP A 39 16.84 -4.32 1.62
CA TRP A 39 15.77 -3.42 2.05
C TRP A 39 14.46 -3.62 1.31
N ILE A 40 14.44 -4.24 0.13
CA ILE A 40 13.18 -4.53 -0.56
C ILE A 40 12.25 -5.41 0.27
N PHE A 41 12.81 -6.32 1.07
CA PHE A 41 12.05 -7.19 1.98
C PHE A 41 11.47 -6.47 3.20
N ILE A 42 11.83 -5.21 3.45
CA ILE A 42 11.20 -4.42 4.51
C ILE A 42 9.76 -4.06 4.13
N CYS A 43 9.44 -3.87 2.85
CA CYS A 43 8.07 -3.59 2.38
C CYS A 43 7.05 -4.66 2.84
N PRO A 44 7.28 -5.98 2.63
CA PRO A 44 6.36 -7.00 3.10
C PRO A 44 6.32 -7.11 4.63
N VAL A 45 7.44 -6.91 5.33
CA VAL A 45 7.47 -6.88 6.81
C VAL A 45 6.60 -5.73 7.33
N ILE A 46 6.74 -4.53 6.76
CA ILE A 46 5.89 -3.37 7.09
C ILE A 46 4.43 -3.69 6.80
N CYS A 47 4.09 -4.33 5.68
CA CYS A 47 2.71 -4.72 5.38
C CYS A 47 2.12 -5.68 6.45
N ILE A 48 2.93 -6.61 6.97
CA ILE A 48 2.51 -7.51 8.05
C ILE A 48 2.32 -6.73 9.36
N LEU A 49 3.25 -5.85 9.70
CA LEU A 49 3.16 -5.00 10.89
C LEU A 49 1.94 -4.07 10.84
N ILE A 50 1.68 -3.43 9.70
CA ILE A 50 0.48 -2.60 9.46
C ILE A 50 -0.79 -3.42 9.69
N ARG A 51 -0.86 -4.66 9.17
CA ARG A 51 -1.99 -5.57 9.42
C ARG A 51 -2.17 -5.86 10.91
N TYR A 52 -1.08 -6.12 11.61
CA TYR A 52 -1.11 -6.48 13.03
C TYR A 52 -1.38 -5.29 13.95
N LEU A 53 -0.98 -4.07 13.57
CA LEU A 53 -1.15 -2.86 14.37
C LEU A 53 -2.50 -2.17 14.11
N LEU A 54 -2.92 -2.03 12.85
CA LEU A 54 -4.18 -1.34 12.54
C LEU A 54 -5.41 -2.14 12.96
N LYS A 55 -5.37 -3.47 12.90
CA LYS A 55 -6.51 -4.31 13.30
C LYS A 55 -6.91 -4.09 14.78
N PRO A 56 -6.00 -4.19 15.78
CA PRO A 56 -6.32 -3.88 17.16
C PRO A 56 -6.55 -2.39 17.39
N PHE A 57 -5.83 -1.50 16.68
CA PHE A 57 -6.02 -0.05 16.86
C PHE A 57 -7.42 0.41 16.44
N ILE A 58 -7.92 -0.04 15.28
CA ILE A 58 -9.28 0.29 14.83
C ILE A 58 -10.31 -0.41 15.71
N TYR A 59 -10.07 -1.66 16.13
CA TYR A 59 -10.96 -2.38 17.04
C TYR A 59 -11.15 -1.66 18.38
N VAL A 60 -10.06 -1.15 18.97
CA VAL A 60 -10.08 -0.48 20.29
C VAL A 60 -10.55 0.97 20.20
N LYS A 61 -10.02 1.76 19.25
CA LYS A 61 -10.32 3.21 19.17
C LYS A 61 -11.62 3.53 18.46
N LEU A 62 -12.03 2.71 17.49
CA LEU A 62 -13.15 3.07 16.61
C LEU A 62 -14.48 2.43 17.05
N GLN A 63 -14.51 1.68 18.16
CA GLN A 63 -15.71 1.05 18.75
C GLN A 63 -16.75 0.55 17.72
N MET A 64 -16.28 -0.09 16.66
CA MET A 64 -17.15 -0.70 15.67
C MET A 64 -17.49 -2.13 16.10
N ASN A 65 -18.39 -2.26 17.07
CA ASN A 65 -18.98 -3.58 17.40
C ASN A 65 -20.01 -4.05 16.34
N ASN A 66 -19.97 -3.47 15.13
CA ASN A 66 -20.91 -3.69 14.05
C ASN A 66 -20.15 -4.18 12.80
N TYR A 67 -20.81 -5.03 12.00
CA TYR A 67 -20.34 -5.61 10.74
C TYR A 67 -19.66 -4.62 9.77
N TYR A 68 -20.06 -3.34 9.80
CA TYR A 68 -19.46 -2.28 8.97
C TYR A 68 -18.01 -1.96 9.32
N GLY A 69 -17.61 -2.05 10.59
CA GLY A 69 -16.24 -1.71 11.00
C GLY A 69 -15.22 -2.72 10.54
N GLU A 70 -15.58 -3.99 10.50
CA GLU A 70 -14.72 -5.05 9.97
C GLU A 70 -14.44 -4.81 8.49
N ILE A 71 -15.49 -4.48 7.71
CA ILE A 71 -15.36 -4.12 6.30
C ILE A 71 -14.46 -2.88 6.12
N ILE A 72 -14.71 -1.79 6.85
CA ILE A 72 -13.89 -0.56 6.75
C ILE A 72 -12.44 -0.83 7.15
N THR A 73 -12.21 -1.62 8.20
CA THR A 73 -10.88 -2.01 8.66
C THR A 73 -10.13 -2.80 7.59
N GLU A 74 -10.78 -3.77 6.95
CA GLU A 74 -10.18 -4.52 5.86
C GLU A 74 -9.83 -3.64 4.66
N TYR A 75 -10.73 -2.71 4.28
CA TYR A 75 -10.44 -1.74 3.21
C TYR A 75 -9.26 -0.84 3.55
N LEU A 76 -9.21 -0.27 4.75
CA LEU A 76 -8.13 0.61 5.19
C LEU A 76 -6.78 -0.14 5.25
N ILE A 77 -6.77 -1.34 5.81
CA ILE A 77 -5.56 -2.18 5.85
C ILE A 77 -5.09 -2.51 4.43
N ASN A 78 -6.00 -2.87 3.53
CA ASN A 78 -5.65 -3.17 2.14
C ASN A 78 -5.11 -1.93 1.42
N TYR A 79 -5.67 -0.75 1.66
CA TYR A 79 -5.18 0.52 1.13
C TYR A 79 -3.77 0.85 1.64
N MET A 80 -3.50 0.72 2.94
CA MET A 80 -2.17 0.95 3.49
C MET A 80 -1.13 -0.03 2.92
N CYS A 81 -1.49 -1.31 2.76
CA CYS A 81 -0.63 -2.28 2.07
C CYS A 81 -0.41 -1.93 0.59
N PHE A 82 -1.40 -1.36 -0.09
CA PHE A 82 -1.29 -0.94 -1.48
C PHE A 82 -0.31 0.22 -1.66
N ILE A 83 -0.29 1.19 -0.74
CA ILE A 83 0.71 2.26 -0.74
C ILE A 83 2.12 1.67 -0.66
N VAL A 84 2.33 0.73 0.27
CA VAL A 84 3.64 0.07 0.45
C VAL A 84 4.05 -0.70 -0.81
N LEU A 85 3.13 -1.46 -1.41
CA LEU A 85 3.36 -2.14 -2.69
C LEU A 85 3.71 -1.15 -3.81
N SER A 86 3.03 -0.02 -3.87
CA SER A 86 3.27 1.02 -4.88
C SER A 86 4.66 1.63 -4.72
N VAL A 87 5.11 1.87 -3.48
CA VAL A 87 6.48 2.32 -3.17
C VAL A 87 7.52 1.27 -3.59
N GLU A 88 7.25 -0.02 -3.35
CA GLU A 88 8.14 -1.11 -3.76
C GLU A 88 8.31 -1.16 -5.28
N ILE A 89 7.20 -1.17 -6.02
CA ILE A 89 7.21 -1.19 -7.49
C ILE A 89 7.90 0.07 -8.05
N PHE A 90 7.62 1.24 -7.46
CA PHE A 90 8.28 2.48 -7.86
C PHE A 90 9.78 2.44 -7.62
N SER A 91 10.23 1.92 -6.47
CA SER A 91 11.66 1.75 -6.16
C SER A 91 12.34 0.92 -7.25
N ILE A 92 11.75 -0.21 -7.63
CA ILE A 92 12.26 -1.09 -8.69
C ILE A 92 12.31 -0.36 -10.04
N LEU A 93 11.20 0.25 -10.46
CA LEU A 93 11.11 0.97 -11.74
C LEU A 93 12.10 2.14 -11.80
N PHE A 94 12.32 2.84 -10.69
CA PHE A 94 13.26 3.94 -10.59
C PHE A 94 14.70 3.43 -10.72
N THR A 95 15.02 2.31 -10.08
CA THR A 95 16.32 1.64 -10.20
C THR A 95 16.63 1.18 -11.62
N PHE A 96 15.62 0.75 -12.39
CA PHE A 96 15.76 0.44 -13.83
C PHE A 96 15.70 1.67 -14.74
N GLY A 97 15.54 2.88 -14.19
CA GLY A 97 15.49 4.13 -14.96
C GLY A 97 14.20 4.34 -15.75
N VAL A 98 13.17 3.52 -15.52
CA VAL A 98 11.87 3.61 -16.22
C VAL A 98 11.07 4.83 -15.75
N VAL A 99 11.13 5.12 -14.44
CA VAL A 99 10.45 6.28 -13.84
C VAL A 99 11.47 7.18 -13.16
N LYS A 100 11.35 8.49 -13.40
CA LYS A 100 12.28 9.49 -12.82
C LYS A 100 11.62 10.37 -11.76
N SER A 101 10.29 10.35 -11.63
CA SER A 101 9.58 11.29 -10.78
C SER A 101 8.66 10.59 -9.80
N VAL A 102 8.82 10.93 -8.52
CA VAL A 102 7.92 10.54 -7.42
C VAL A 102 6.49 11.05 -7.64
N VAL A 103 6.30 12.06 -8.50
CA VAL A 103 4.97 12.58 -8.87
C VAL A 103 4.11 11.48 -9.48
N VAL A 104 4.69 10.56 -10.25
CA VAL A 104 3.94 9.43 -10.84
C VAL A 104 3.40 8.51 -9.73
N LEU A 105 4.25 8.18 -8.74
CA LEU A 105 3.84 7.40 -7.56
C LEU A 105 2.70 8.09 -6.79
N LEU A 106 2.82 9.40 -6.57
CA LEU A 106 1.78 10.19 -5.89
C LEU A 106 0.47 10.20 -6.68
N PHE A 107 0.52 10.32 -8.00
CA PHE A 107 -0.67 10.31 -8.85
C PHE A 107 -1.38 8.95 -8.81
N VAL A 108 -0.63 7.85 -8.91
CA VAL A 108 -1.17 6.48 -8.81
C VAL A 108 -1.81 6.25 -7.45
N ASN A 109 -1.12 6.60 -6.35
CA ASN A 109 -1.67 6.46 -5.00
C ASN A 109 -2.94 7.30 -4.82
N THR A 110 -2.96 8.51 -5.35
CA THR A 110 -4.14 9.40 -5.27
C THR A 110 -5.32 8.84 -6.07
N ALA A 111 -5.08 8.36 -7.29
CA ALA A 111 -6.13 7.76 -8.13
C ALA A 111 -6.74 6.53 -7.44
N VAL A 112 -5.92 5.70 -6.82
CA VAL A 112 -6.38 4.53 -6.06
C VAL A 112 -7.16 4.94 -4.82
N PHE A 113 -6.71 5.96 -4.09
CA PHE A 113 -7.44 6.50 -2.94
C PHE A 113 -8.82 7.03 -3.33
N ILE A 114 -8.90 7.83 -4.41
CA ILE A 114 -10.18 8.34 -4.94
C ILE A 114 -11.08 7.18 -5.37
N GLY A 115 -10.55 6.20 -6.10
CA GLY A 115 -11.31 5.01 -6.49
C GLY A 115 -11.86 4.23 -5.27
N LEU A 116 -11.05 4.08 -4.23
CA LEU A 116 -11.46 3.42 -2.98
C LEU A 116 -12.58 4.21 -2.28
N LEU A 117 -12.48 5.55 -2.23
CA LEU A 117 -13.52 6.41 -1.66
C LEU A 117 -14.83 6.30 -2.44
N VAL A 118 -14.79 6.34 -3.77
CA VAL A 118 -15.99 6.21 -4.62
C VAL A 118 -16.67 4.86 -4.39
N VAL A 119 -15.90 3.76 -4.40
CA VAL A 119 -16.44 2.42 -4.13
C VAL A 119 -17.00 2.32 -2.71
N GLY A 120 -16.32 2.91 -1.72
CA GLY A 120 -16.80 3.00 -0.34
C GLY A 120 -18.14 3.72 -0.23
N LEU A 121 -18.26 4.90 -0.85
CA LEU A 121 -19.48 5.72 -0.83
C LEU A 121 -20.64 5.03 -1.55
N VAL A 122 -20.42 4.44 -2.73
CA VAL A 122 -21.45 3.70 -3.48
C VAL A 122 -21.97 2.52 -2.66
N LYS A 123 -21.08 1.79 -1.99
CA LYS A 123 -21.46 0.64 -1.15
C LYS A 123 -22.24 1.06 0.09
N MET A 124 -21.94 2.25 0.65
CA MET A 124 -22.71 2.84 1.74
C MET A 124 -24.10 3.32 1.27
N ASP A 125 -24.21 3.97 0.10
CA ASP A 125 -25.49 4.43 -0.47
C ASP A 125 -26.43 3.24 -0.79
N LEU A 126 -25.90 2.19 -1.42
CA LEU A 126 -26.67 0.98 -1.75
C LEU A 126 -27.26 0.31 -0.50
N ARG A 127 -26.47 0.18 0.57
CA ARG A 127 -26.96 -0.43 1.81
C ARG A 127 -27.88 0.48 2.63
N GLY A 128 -27.74 1.80 2.49
CA GLY A 128 -28.70 2.76 3.06
C GLY A 128 -30.10 2.58 2.44
N LYS A 129 -30.16 2.29 1.13
CA LYS A 129 -31.41 1.97 0.43
C LYS A 129 -31.96 0.59 0.81
N GLU A 130 -31.10 -0.39 1.04
CA GLU A 130 -31.48 -1.76 1.42
C GLU A 130 -32.08 -1.87 2.83
N MET A 131 -31.74 -0.96 3.76
CA MET A 131 -32.38 -0.88 5.09
C MET A 131 -33.70 -0.07 5.12
N LEU A 132 -34.05 0.62 4.03
CA LEU A 132 -35.28 1.42 3.91
C LEU A 132 -36.43 0.66 3.22
N ILE A 133 -36.20 -0.57 2.78
CA ILE A 133 -37.17 -1.49 2.17
C ILE A 133 -37.48 -2.60 3.17
#